data_AF-K1SPH8-F1
#
_entry.id   AF-K1SPH8-F1
#
_cell.length_a   1.000
_cell.length_b   1.000
_cell.length_c   1.000
_cell.angle_alpha   90.00
_cell.angle_beta   90.00
_cell.angle_gamma   90.00
#
_symmetry.space_group_name_H-M   'P 1'
#
loop_
_entity.id
_entity.type
_entity.pdbx_description
1 polymer ?
#
loop_
_entity_poly.entity_id
_entity_poly.type
_entity_poly.pdbx_seq_one_letter_code
_entity_poly.pdbx_strand_id
1 'polypeptide(L)'
;MTELEKLVEKDAIRDQYYVYARALDRIDNPLGKTVFAEDAQVDYGPTYKGTGYGFIDMMLKMHRKMVSTHHVMTNILIKLNEDGTKAAAE
;
A
#
# COMPACT_ATOMS: atom_id res chain seq x y z
N MET A 1 -12.28 -0.81 20.53
CA MET A 1 -11.39 0.36 20.42
C MET A 1 -12.12 1.64 20.78
N THR A 2 -11.43 2.55 21.45
CA THR A 2 -11.86 3.95 21.64
C THR A 2 -11.82 4.71 20.32
N GLU A 3 -12.47 5.87 20.25
CA GLU A 3 -12.45 6.72 19.04
C GLU A 3 -11.03 7.25 18.73
N LEU A 4 -10.21 7.49 19.77
CA LEU A 4 -8.83 7.91 19.58
C LEU A 4 -7.98 6.79 18.97
N GLU A 5 -8.13 5.54 19.46
CA GLU A 5 -7.46 4.38 18.87
C GLU A 5 -7.87 4.20 17.41
N LYS A 6 -9.16 4.33 17.08
CA LYS A 6 -9.64 4.26 15.69
C LYS A 6 -9.00 5.34 14.81
N LEU A 7 -8.84 6.56 15.32
CA LEU A 7 -8.19 7.64 14.58
C LEU A 7 -6.72 7.32 14.29
N VAL A 8 -5.99 6.84 15.31
CA VAL A 8 -4.57 6.45 15.18
C VAL A 8 -4.41 5.32 14.16
N GLU A 9 -5.23 4.27 14.21
CA GLU A 9 -5.16 3.17 13.24
C GLU A 9 -5.46 3.64 11.81
N LYS A 10 -6.45 4.53 11.63
CA LYS A 10 -6.75 5.10 10.31
C LYS A 10 -5.60 5.96 9.79
N ASP A 11 -4.86 6.63 10.66
CA ASP A 11 -3.70 7.42 10.26
C ASP A 11 -2.52 6.52 9.90
N ALA A 12 -2.23 5.50 10.70
CA ALA A 12 -1.21 4.50 10.42
C ALA A 12 -1.43 3.78 9.08
N ILE A 13 -2.68 3.44 8.76
CA ILE A 13 -3.03 2.87 7.44
C ILE A 13 -2.80 3.89 6.33
N ARG A 14 -3.20 5.15 6.51
CA ARG A 14 -3.02 6.20 5.50
C ARG A 14 -1.56 6.48 5.21
N ASP A 15 -0.70 6.43 6.23
CA ASP A 15 0.74 6.53 6.06
C ASP A 15 1.30 5.45 5.14
N GLN A 16 0.79 4.21 5.22
CA GLN A 16 1.22 3.15 4.30
C GLN A 16 0.93 3.46 2.83
N TYR A 17 -0.18 4.14 2.51
CA TYR A 17 -0.46 4.59 1.13
C TYR A 17 0.57 5.61 0.64
N TYR A 18 0.99 6.54 1.51
CA TYR A 18 2.02 7.53 1.17
C TYR A 18 3.41 6.89 1.06
N VAL A 19 3.73 5.94 1.94
CA VAL A 19 4.97 5.15 1.86
C VAL A 19 5.00 4.31 0.59
N TYR A 20 3.89 3.68 0.21
CA TYR A 20 3.75 2.95 -1.05
C TYR A 20 4.03 3.85 -2.25
N ALA A 21 3.36 5.00 -2.36
CA ALA A 21 3.59 5.97 -3.43
C ALA A 21 5.06 6.39 -3.50
N ARG A 22 5.67 6.73 -2.35
CA ARG A 22 7.08 7.10 -2.25
C ARG A 22 8.01 5.97 -2.70
N ALA A 23 7.74 4.73 -2.30
CA ALA A 23 8.56 3.57 -2.66
C ALA A 23 8.55 3.34 -4.18
N LEU A 24 7.38 3.46 -4.81
CA LEU A 24 7.23 3.33 -6.25
C LEU A 24 7.95 4.45 -7.00
N ASP A 25 7.70 5.70 -6.63
CA ASP A 25 8.28 6.87 -7.28
C ASP A 25 9.79 6.97 -7.17
N ARG A 26 10.36 6.36 -6.12
CA ARG A 26 11.81 6.34 -5.87
C ARG A 26 12.47 5.01 -6.24
N ILE A 27 11.68 4.03 -6.70
CA ILE A 27 12.15 2.68 -7.04
C ILE A 27 12.90 2.01 -5.87
N ASP A 28 12.32 2.12 -4.66
CA ASP A 28 12.85 1.60 -3.40
C ASP A 28 12.21 0.24 -3.07
N ASN A 29 12.88 -0.84 -3.47
CA ASN A 29 12.39 -2.21 -3.25
C ASN A 29 12.23 -2.57 -1.76
N PRO A 30 13.22 -2.34 -0.88
CA PRO A 30 13.06 -2.61 0.55
C PRO A 30 11.86 -1.87 1.16
N LEU A 31 11.71 -0.57 0.89
CA LEU A 31 10.59 0.21 1.42
C LEU A 31 9.25 -0.26 0.84
N GLY A 32 9.21 -0.57 -0.46
CA GLY A 32 7.99 -1.09 -1.09
C GLY A 32 7.50 -2.39 -0.45
N LYS A 33 8.40 -3.24 0.05
CA LYS A 33 8.03 -4.48 0.73
C LYS A 33 7.46 -4.24 2.14
N THR A 34 7.82 -3.16 2.82
CA THR A 34 7.32 -2.92 4.19
C THR A 34 5.83 -2.58 4.26
N VAL A 35 5.22 -2.15 3.16
CA VAL A 35 3.79 -1.80 3.12
C VAL A 35 2.87 -3.01 3.03
N PHE A 36 3.43 -4.20 2.75
CA PHE A 36 2.69 -5.45 2.65
C PHE A 36 3.01 -6.36 3.83
N ALA A 37 1.97 -7.00 4.38
CA ALA A 37 2.15 -8.17 5.24
C ALA A 37 2.86 -9.29 4.47
N GLU A 38 3.56 -10.16 5.19
CA GLU A 38 4.35 -11.25 4.60
C GLU A 38 3.52 -12.18 3.70
N ASP A 39 2.26 -12.42 4.08
CA ASP A 39 1.30 -13.27 3.38
C ASP A 39 0.35 -12.51 2.44
N ALA A 40 0.53 -11.19 2.29
CA ALA A 40 -0.38 -10.35 1.52
C ALA A 40 -0.54 -10.83 0.08
N GLN A 41 -1.78 -10.98 -0.36
CA GLN A 41 -2.15 -11.24 -1.76
C GLN A 41 -2.70 -9.97 -2.39
N VAL A 42 -2.29 -9.70 -3.62
CA VAL A 42 -2.74 -8.54 -4.40
C VAL A 42 -3.23 -8.97 -5.77
N ASP A 43 -4.23 -8.24 -6.27
CA ASP A 43 -4.82 -8.42 -7.59
C ASP A 43 -4.89 -7.08 -8.29
N TYR A 44 -3.97 -6.87 -9.24
CA TYR A 44 -3.92 -5.70 -10.12
C TYR A 44 -4.53 -6.05 -11.49
N GLY A 45 -5.53 -6.92 -11.50
CA GLY A 45 -6.24 -7.38 -12.68
C GLY A 45 -5.32 -8.17 -13.62
N PRO A 46 -5.29 -7.84 -14.93
CA PRO A 46 -4.48 -8.58 -15.91
C PRO A 46 -2.97 -8.36 -15.74
N THR A 47 -2.55 -7.34 -14.97
CA THR A 47 -1.14 -6.98 -14.80
C THR A 47 -0.43 -7.94 -13.85
N TYR A 48 -1.07 -8.29 -12.73
CA TYR A 48 -0.46 -9.12 -11.69
C TYR A 48 -1.49 -9.69 -10.73
N LYS A 49 -1.33 -10.97 -10.38
CA LYS A 49 -2.01 -11.62 -9.27
C LYS A 49 -1.00 -12.49 -8.52
N GLY A 50 -0.86 -12.28 -7.21
CA GLY A 50 0.14 -12.99 -6.41
C GLY A 50 0.48 -12.24 -5.12
N THR A 51 1.70 -12.46 -4.60
CA THR A 51 2.13 -11.87 -3.33
C THR A 51 2.44 -10.38 -3.46
N GLY A 52 2.27 -9.62 -2.38
CA GLY A 52 2.65 -8.21 -2.32
C GLY A 52 4.14 -7.97 -2.62
N TYR A 53 5.02 -8.85 -2.13
CA TYR A 53 6.46 -8.74 -2.41
C TYR A 53 6.80 -9.02 -3.87
N GLY A 54 6.13 -10.01 -4.47
CA GLY A 54 6.28 -10.31 -5.89
C GLY A 54 5.76 -9.17 -6.77
N PHE A 55 4.69 -8.50 -6.35
CA PHE A 55 4.19 -7.30 -7.01
C PHE A 55 5.24 -6.18 -6.99
N ILE A 56 5.84 -5.87 -5.84
CA ILE A 56 6.89 -4.84 -5.74
C ILE A 56 8.08 -5.16 -6.64
N ASP A 57 8.57 -6.40 -6.61
CA ASP A 57 9.72 -6.80 -7.43
C ASP A 57 9.43 -6.66 -8.93
N MET A 58 8.24 -7.06 -9.37
CA MET A 58 7.80 -6.91 -10.76
C MET A 58 7.57 -5.44 -11.15
N MET A 59 6.84 -4.69 -10.33
CA MET A 59 6.42 -3.33 -10.63
C MET A 59 7.61 -2.37 -10.66
N LEU A 60 8.54 -2.49 -9.72
CA LEU A 60 9.75 -1.66 -9.69
C LEU A 60 10.71 -2.02 -10.83
N LYS A 61 10.77 -3.28 -11.26
CA LYS A 61 11.49 -3.66 -12.50
C LYS A 61 10.90 -2.98 -13.72
N MET A 62 9.58 -2.78 -13.79
CA MET A 62 8.93 -2.00 -14.85
C MET A 62 9.22 -0.50 -14.72
N HIS A 63 9.15 0.07 -13.51
CA HIS A 63 9.41 1.51 -13.27
C HIS A 63 10.81 1.93 -13.70
N ARG A 64 11.81 1.06 -13.61
CA ARG A 64 13.19 1.33 -14.09
C ARG A 64 13.30 1.61 -15.60
N LYS A 65 12.24 1.33 -16.38
CA LYS A 65 12.17 1.65 -17.81
C LYS A 65 11.49 3.00 -18.08
N MET A 66 10.98 3.66 -17.05
CA MET A 66 10.32 4.95 -17.12
C MET A 66 11.31 6.06 -16.74
N VAL A 67 11.03 7.30 -17.16
CA VAL A 67 11.87 8.46 -16.78
C VAL A 67 11.68 8.80 -15.30
N SER A 68 10.42 8.85 -14.87
CA SER A 68 10.00 9.09 -13.49
C SER A 68 8.53 8.72 -13.37
N THR A 69 8.07 8.42 -12.15
CA THR A 69 6.65 8.29 -11.83
C THR A 69 6.28 9.24 -10.71
N HIS A 70 5.00 9.57 -10.62
CA HIS A 70 4.46 10.34 -9.51
C HIS A 70 3.07 9.84 -9.15
N HIS A 71 2.95 9.18 -8.00
CA HIS A 71 1.68 8.67 -7.50
C HIS A 71 1.03 9.70 -6.58
N VAL A 72 -0.14 10.21 -6.98
CA VAL A 72 -0.90 11.19 -6.21
C VAL A 72 -2.06 10.48 -5.51
N MET A 73 -1.96 10.37 -4.18
CA MET A 73 -2.96 9.69 -3.36
C MET A 73 -3.99 10.68 -2.84
N THR A 74 -5.27 10.48 -3.19
CA THR A 74 -6.38 11.36 -2.78
C THR A 74 -7.55 10.53 -2.26
N ASN A 75 -8.44 11.18 -1.52
CA ASN A 75 -9.74 10.62 -1.10
C ASN A 75 -9.68 9.24 -0.41
N ILE A 76 -8.62 8.93 0.36
CA ILE A 76 -8.46 7.64 1.04
C ILE A 76 -9.55 7.47 2.11
N LEU A 77 -10.55 6.64 1.83
CA LEU A 77 -11.68 6.37 2.73
C LEU A 77 -11.45 5.04 3.47
N ILE A 78 -11.10 5.13 4.76
CA ILE A 78 -10.81 3.95 5.59
C ILE A 78 -12.01 3.62 6.48
N LYS A 79 -12.46 2.37 6.42
CA LYS A 79 -13.51 1.79 7.27
C LYS A 79 -12.91 0.66 8.10
N LEU A 80 -12.97 0.81 9.43
CA LEU A 80 -12.66 -0.24 10.39
C LEU A 80 -13.91 -1.09 10.62
N ASN A 81 -13.74 -2.39 10.85
CA ASN A 81 -14.82 -3.24 11.34
C ASN A 81 -15.13 -2.94 12.83
N GLU A 82 -16.18 -3.56 13.37
CA GLU A 82 -16.70 -3.24 14.71
C GLU A 82 -15.68 -3.45 15.84
N ASP A 83 -14.91 -4.54 15.77
CA ASP A 83 -13.85 -4.85 16.74
C ASP A 83 -12.53 -4.12 16.45
N GLY A 84 -12.40 -3.50 15.28
CA GLY A 84 -11.22 -2.74 14.84
C GLY A 84 -10.01 -3.58 14.45
N THR A 85 -10.16 -4.90 14.30
CA THR A 85 -9.07 -5.80 13.89
C THR A 85 -8.86 -5.87 12.38
N LYS A 86 -9.81 -5.34 11.59
CA LYS A 86 -9.75 -5.32 10.14
C LYS A 86 -10.14 -3.96 9.58
N ALA A 87 -9.54 -3.62 8.45
CA ALA A 87 -9.84 -2.41 7.72
C ALA A 87 -10.07 -2.71 6.24
N ALA A 88 -10.93 -1.90 5.62
CA ALA A 88 -11.02 -1.78 4.17
C ALA A 88 -10.84 -0.32 3.79
N ALA A 89 -10.21 -0.07 2.64
CA ALA A 89 -9.97 1.27 2.13
C ALA A 89 -10.21 1.33 0.62
N GLU A 90 -10.80 2.44 0.18
CA GLU A 90 -11.14 2.77 -1.21
C GLU A 90 -10.69 4.20 -1.57
#